data_AF-G9YK60-F1
#
_entry.id   AF-G9YK60-F1
#
_cell.length_a   1.000
_cell.length_b   1.000
_cell.length_c   1.000
_cell.angle_alpha   90.00
_cell.angle_beta   90.00
_cell.angle_gamma   90.00
#
_symmetry.space_group_name_H-M   'P 1'
#
loop_
_entity.id
_entity.type
_entity.pdbx_description
1 polymer ?
#
loop_
_entity_poly.entity_id
_entity_poly.type
_entity_poly.pdbx_seq_one_letter_code
_entity_poly.pdbx_strand_id
1 'polypeptide(L)'
;MKSRFIRFGEWAQANWLALIAILAVVLFILLVVIVLSWLYGFWSNGLYGTRFEINSCWQGVSAVGAGIVTVVGLAKAAWTKYGHPVSTIHRKGKNQMLLIL
;
A
#
# COMPACT_ATOMS: atom_id res chain seq x y z
N MET A 1 -9.78 28.22 -5.01
CA MET A 1 -9.11 27.15 -4.22
C MET A 1 -9.81 25.79 -4.32
N LYS A 2 -11.14 25.71 -4.15
CA LYS A 2 -11.92 24.45 -4.27
C LYS A 2 -11.70 23.68 -5.58
N SER A 3 -11.59 24.38 -6.72
CA SER A 3 -11.34 23.76 -8.03
C SER A 3 -10.01 23.00 -8.13
N ARG A 4 -8.97 23.42 -7.40
CA ARG A 4 -7.66 22.77 -7.39
C ARG A 4 -7.70 21.43 -6.64
N PHE A 5 -8.46 21.38 -5.53
CA PHE A 5 -8.67 20.14 -4.77
C PHE A 5 -9.50 19.11 -5.55
N ILE A 6 -10.53 19.56 -6.25
CA ILE A 6 -11.35 18.67 -7.09
C ILE A 6 -10.51 18.07 -8.23
N ARG A 7 -9.72 18.91 -8.92
CA ARG A 7 -8.85 18.45 -10.01
C ARG A 7 -7.74 17.50 -9.54
N PHE A 8 -7.21 17.72 -8.34
CA PHE A 8 -6.27 16.79 -7.71
C PHE A 8 -6.93 15.47 -7.35
N GLY A 9 -8.18 15.52 -6.84
CA GLY A 9 -9.00 14.34 -6.60
C GLY A 9 -9.16 13.52 -7.87
N GLU A 10 -9.64 14.10 -8.96
CA GLU A 10 -9.80 13.41 -10.25
C GLU A 10 -8.49 12.80 -10.76
N TRP A 11 -7.37 13.52 -10.64
CA TRP A 11 -6.06 13.00 -11.01
C TRP A 11 -5.61 11.81 -10.13
N ALA A 12 -5.86 11.88 -8.83
CA ALA A 12 -5.58 10.80 -7.89
C ALA A 12 -6.47 9.58 -8.15
N GLN A 13 -7.71 9.79 -8.60
CA GLN A 13 -8.59 8.71 -9.04
C GLN A 13 -8.08 8.05 -10.32
N ALA A 14 -7.52 8.80 -11.26
CA ALA A 14 -6.93 8.23 -12.47
C ALA A 14 -5.65 7.40 -12.20
N ASN A 15 -4.87 7.79 -11.19
CA ASN A 15 -3.57 7.18 -10.86
C ASN A 15 -3.60 6.38 -9.55
N TRP A 16 -4.77 5.92 -9.11
CA TRP A 16 -4.97 5.29 -7.81
C TRP A 16 -4.05 4.08 -7.56
N LEU A 17 -3.78 3.30 -8.61
CA LEU A 17 -2.94 2.10 -8.54
C LEU A 17 -1.46 2.46 -8.33
N ALA A 18 -0.99 3.54 -8.98
CA ALA A 18 0.36 4.06 -8.78
C ALA A 18 0.56 4.62 -7.36
N LEU A 19 -0.45 5.29 -6.80
CA LEU A 19 -0.40 5.80 -5.43
C LEU A 19 -0.29 4.67 -4.39
N ILE A 20 -1.04 3.58 -4.57
CA ILE A 20 -0.93 2.39 -3.71
C ILE A 20 0.44 1.73 -3.86
N ALA A 21 0.95 1.62 -5.08
CA ALA A 21 2.26 1.04 -5.34
C ALA A 21 3.38 1.85 -4.66
N ILE A 22 3.35 3.18 -4.76
CA ILE A 22 4.29 4.06 -4.07
C ILE A 22 4.22 3.85 -2.56
N LEU A 23 3.01 3.80 -1.99
CA LEU A 23 2.82 3.59 -0.56
C LEU A 23 3.33 2.21 -0.10
N ALA A 24 3.16 1.17 -0.90
CA ALA A 24 3.72 -0.15 -0.65
C ALA A 24 5.26 -0.15 -0.69
N VAL A 25 5.87 0.54 -1.67
CA VAL A 25 7.33 0.70 -1.76
C VAL A 25 7.89 1.43 -0.54
N VAL A 26 7.22 2.49 -0.08
CA VAL A 26 7.63 3.21 1.13
C VAL A 26 7.60 2.30 2.37
N LEU A 27 6.53 1.52 2.55
CA LEU A 27 6.45 0.55 3.64
C LEU A 27 7.53 -0.53 3.55
N PHE A 28 7.86 -0.97 2.34
CA PHE A 28 8.93 -1.94 2.12
C PHE A 28 10.31 -1.38 2.48
N ILE A 29 10.61 -0.13 2.09
CA ILE A 29 11.85 0.55 2.48
C ILE A 29 11.93 0.69 4.00
N LEU A 30 10.85 1.10 4.67
CA LEU A 30 10.81 1.19 6.13
C LEU A 30 11.09 -0.17 6.78
N LEU A 31 10.53 -1.26 6.25
CA LEU A 31 10.81 -2.60 6.74
C LEU A 31 12.29 -2.97 6.61
N VAL A 32 12.92 -2.67 5.46
CA VAL A 32 14.36 -2.90 5.25
C VAL A 32 15.19 -2.10 6.26
N VAL A 33 14.85 -0.82 6.49
CA VAL A 33 15.53 0.02 7.48
C VAL A 33 15.41 -0.58 8.89
N ILE A 34 14.24 -1.09 9.27
CA ILE A 34 14.04 -1.75 10.57
C ILE A 34 14.89 -3.01 10.70
N VAL A 35 14.95 -3.86 9.66
CA VAL A 35 15.79 -5.07 9.66
C VAL A 35 17.28 -4.73 9.73
N LEU A 36 17.74 -3.70 9.01
CA LEU A 36 19.13 -3.23 9.07
C LEU A 36 19.46 -2.65 10.46
N SER A 37 18.54 -1.89 11.04
CA SER A 37 18.67 -1.36 12.41
C SER A 37 18.72 -2.49 13.44
N TRP A 38 17.99 -3.58 13.19
CA TRP A 38 18.00 -4.76 14.04
C TRP A 38 19.32 -5.54 13.95
N LEU A 39 19.85 -5.74 12.73
CA LEU A 39 21.15 -6.39 12.52
C LEU A 39 22.29 -5.58 13.16
N TYR A 40 22.27 -4.26 12.98
CA TYR A 40 23.23 -3.36 13.63
C TYR A 40 23.10 -3.38 15.16
N GLY A 41 21.86 -3.36 15.69
CA GLY A 41 21.60 -3.47 17.12
C GLY A 41 22.11 -4.78 17.73
N PHE A 42 21.93 -5.91 17.03
CA PHE A 42 22.44 -7.22 17.46
C PHE A 42 23.97 -7.24 17.51
N TRP A 43 24.63 -6.73 16.48
CA TRP A 43 26.09 -6.59 16.46
C TRP A 43 26.63 -5.64 17.53
N SER A 44 25.97 -4.50 17.75
CA SER A 44 26.35 -3.53 18.77
C SER A 44 26.23 -4.10 20.19
N ASN A 45 25.18 -4.88 20.46
CA ASN A 45 24.97 -5.50 21.76
C ASN A 45 26.04 -6.59 22.06
N GLY A 46 26.46 -7.35 21.03
CA GLY A 46 27.52 -8.36 21.15
C GLY A 46 28.95 -7.82 21.29
N LEU A 47 29.27 -6.69 20.64
CA LEU A 47 30.62 -6.10 20.63
C LEU A 47 30.85 -5.02 21.69
N TYR A 48 29.81 -4.23 22.03
CA TYR A 48 29.93 -3.05 22.90
C TYR A 48 29.08 -3.13 24.18
N GLY A 49 28.30 -4.20 24.37
CA GLY A 49 27.44 -4.36 25.55
C GLY A 49 26.38 -3.26 25.69
N THR A 50 26.04 -2.58 24.59
CA THR A 50 25.00 -1.55 24.57
C THR A 50 23.66 -2.25 24.83
N ARG A 51 22.91 -1.79 25.84
CA ARG A 51 21.55 -2.27 26.16
C ARG A 51 20.55 -1.86 25.09
N PHE A 52 20.76 -2.27 23.84
CA PHE A 52 19.87 -1.95 22.74
C PHE A 52 18.54 -2.66 22.97
N GLU A 53 17.47 -1.89 23.17
CA GLU A 53 16.14 -2.44 23.39
C GLU A 53 15.60 -3.04 22.09
N ILE A 54 15.70 -4.36 21.98
CA ILE A 54 15.09 -5.15 20.89
C ILE A 54 13.58 -4.84 20.76
N ASN A 55 12.92 -4.47 21.87
CA ASN A 55 11.53 -4.02 21.90
C ASN A 55 11.24 -2.81 20.99
N SER A 56 12.19 -1.89 20.83
CA SER A 56 12.01 -0.71 19.95
C SER A 56 11.94 -1.11 18.47
N CYS A 57 12.64 -2.17 18.06
CA CYS A 57 12.46 -2.74 16.72
C CYS A 57 11.07 -3.37 16.54
N TRP A 58 10.53 -4.00 17.59
CA TRP A 58 9.19 -4.58 17.54
C TRP A 58 8.09 -3.53 17.36
N GLN A 59 8.27 -2.33 17.94
CA GLN A 59 7.40 -1.19 17.66
C GLN A 59 7.45 -0.77 16.19
N GLY A 60 8.66 -0.73 15.59
CA GLY A 60 8.82 -0.46 14.15
C GLY A 60 8.12 -1.49 13.27
N VAL A 61 8.30 -2.79 13.55
CA VAL A 61 7.63 -3.87 12.80
C VAL A 61 6.11 -3.76 12.93
N SER A 62 5.61 -3.48 14.13
CA SER A 62 4.18 -3.29 14.38
C SER A 62 3.60 -2.10 13.61
N ALA A 63 4.35 -0.99 13.54
CA ALA A 63 3.97 0.19 12.77
C ALA A 63 3.90 -0.11 11.26
N VAL A 64 4.85 -0.87 10.71
CA VAL A 64 4.79 -1.31 9.30
C VAL A 64 3.62 -2.26 9.08
N GLY A 65 3.36 -3.20 10.00
CA GLY A 65 2.20 -4.10 9.94
C GLY A 65 0.87 -3.36 9.90
N ALA A 66 0.70 -2.36 10.76
CA ALA A 66 -0.46 -1.47 10.73
C ALA A 66 -0.57 -0.72 9.40
N GLY A 67 0.55 -0.21 8.88
CA GLY A 67 0.62 0.45 7.57
C GLY A 67 0.15 -0.46 6.42
N ILE A 68 0.58 -1.73 6.41
CA ILE A 68 0.14 -2.71 5.40
C ILE A 68 -1.37 -2.93 5.45
N VAL A 69 -1.94 -3.09 6.64
CA VAL A 69 -3.41 -3.25 6.81
C VAL A 69 -4.14 -2.03 6.24
N THR A 70 -3.64 -0.82 6.49
CA THR A 70 -4.20 0.41 5.90
C THR A 70 -4.11 0.42 4.38
N VAL A 71 -2.96 0.06 3.79
CA VAL A 71 -2.77 -0.02 2.33
C VAL A 71 -3.73 -1.02 1.70
N VAL A 72 -3.88 -2.20 2.29
CA VAL A 72 -4.81 -3.22 1.80
C VAL A 72 -6.25 -2.72 1.87
N GLY A 73 -6.65 -2.04 2.95
CA GLY A 73 -7.97 -1.43 3.07
C GLY A 73 -8.24 -0.38 1.98
N LEU A 74 -7.27 0.51 1.73
CA LEU A 74 -7.34 1.51 0.67
C LEU A 74 -7.40 0.87 -0.72
N ALA A 75 -6.61 -0.19 -0.97
CA ALA A 75 -6.63 -0.92 -2.22
C ALA A 75 -7.97 -1.61 -2.47
N LYS A 76 -8.56 -2.25 -1.46
CA LYS A 76 -9.90 -2.84 -1.57
C LYS A 76 -10.97 -1.79 -1.84
N ALA A 77 -10.94 -0.65 -1.15
CA ALA A 77 -11.87 0.45 -1.38
C ALA A 77 -11.72 1.09 -2.77
N ALA A 78 -10.49 1.20 -3.28
CA ALA A 78 -10.24 1.69 -4.63
C ALA A 78 -10.68 0.66 -5.69
N TRP A 79 -10.49 -0.64 -5.44
CA TRP A 79 -10.93 -1.70 -6.34
C TRP A 79 -12.45 -1.74 -6.48
N THR A 80 -13.21 -1.61 -5.39
CA THR A 80 -14.68 -1.55 -5.46
C THR A 80 -15.20 -0.29 -6.15
N LYS A 81 -14.41 0.79 -6.22
CA LYS A 81 -14.80 2.04 -6.88
C LYS A 81 -14.37 2.12 -8.35
N TYR A 82 -13.18 1.62 -8.69
CA TYR A 82 -12.56 1.78 -10.02
C TYR A 82 -12.31 0.45 -10.77
N GLY A 83 -12.44 -0.70 -10.12
CA GLY A 83 -12.18 -2.03 -10.71
C GLY A 83 -13.35 -2.61 -11.53
N HIS A 84 -14.52 -1.97 -11.50
CA HIS A 84 -15.71 -2.47 -12.20
C HIS A 84 -15.83 -2.27 -13.74
N PRO A 85 -15.05 -1.43 -14.45
CA PRO A 85 -15.30 -1.22 -15.89
C PRO A 85 -14.95 -2.45 -16.74
N VAL A 86 -13.95 -3.26 -16.35
CA VAL A 86 -13.59 -4.49 -17.10
C VAL A 86 -14.68 -5.57 -17.00
N SER A 87 -15.31 -5.74 -15.83
CA SER A 87 -16.37 -6.74 -15.64
C SER A 87 -17.70 -6.39 -16.34
N THR A 88 -17.97 -5.10 -16.55
CA THR A 88 -19.18 -4.63 -17.23
C THR A 88 -19.07 -4.71 -18.76
N ILE A 89 -17.87 -4.52 -19.33
CA ILE A 89 -17.63 -4.72 -20.77
C ILE A 89 -17.80 -6.19 -21.17
N HIS A 90 -17.32 -7.13 -20.35
CA HIS A 90 -17.51 -8.57 -20.61
C HIS A 90 -18.98 -9.01 -20.51
N ARG A 91 -19.76 -8.44 -19.58
CA ARG A 91 -21.23 -8.68 -19.52
C ARG A 91 -21.97 -8.05 -20.70
N LYS A 92 -21.64 -6.82 -21.10
CA LYS A 92 -22.28 -6.17 -22.26
C LYS A 92 -21.97 -6.90 -23.56
N GLY A 93 -20.72 -7.33 -23.77
CA GLY A 93 -20.33 -8.10 -24.95
C GLY A 93 -21.07 -9.45 -25.03
N LYS A 94 -21.21 -10.16 -23.90
CA LYS A 94 -21.93 -11.44 -23.85
C LYS A 94 -23.45 -11.29 -24.08
N ASN A 95 -24.07 -10.25 -23.51
CA ASN A 95 -25.50 -9.98 -23.74
C ASN A 95 -25.79 -9.46 -25.15
N GLN A 96 -24.88 -8.70 -25.77
CA GLN A 96 -25.03 -8.30 -27.18
C GLN A 96 -24.92 -9.51 -28.11
N MET A 97 -24.01 -10.45 -27.85
CA MET A 97 -23.87 -11.67 -28.66
C MET A 97 -25.09 -12.61 -28.57
N LEU A 98 -25.75 -12.66 -27.40
CA LEU A 98 -27.00 -13.41 -27.18
C LEU A 98 -28.24 -12.78 -27.84
N LEU A 99 -28.18 -11.52 -28.26
CA LEU A 99 -29.27 -10.82 -28.95
C LEU A 99 -29.16 -10.93 -30.48
N ILE A 100 -28.05 -11.46 -31.00
CA ILE A 100 -27.78 -11.61 -32.45
C ILE A 100 -27.92 -13.09 -32.89
N LEU A 101 -28.19 -14.01 -31.95
CA LEU A 101 -28.53 -15.42 -32.16
C LEU A 101 -30.03 -15.63 -31.90
#